data_AF-A0A2E1ASN5-F1
#
_entry.id   AF-A0A2E1ASN5-F1
#
_cell.length_a   1.000
_cell.length_b   1.000
_cell.length_c   1.000
_cell.angle_alpha   90.00
_cell.angle_beta   90.00
_cell.angle_gamma   90.00
#
_symmetry.space_group_name_H-M   'P 1'
#
loop_
_entity.id
_entity.type
_entity.pdbx_description
1 polymer ?
#
loop_
_entity_poly.entity_id
_entity_poly.type
_entity_poly.pdbx_seq_one_letter_code
_entity_poly.pdbx_strand_id
1 'polypeptide(L)'
;MVLIIKYLLLACFGYVIIRLMMPYIAIFARFMFNEPFRWDKYVEKPRLVFYGIGLLLMHSSYSTILKYASEPWGFFFYSGCFIFLGGIFMSQITWTKRFERIFIPKIKEKLKSQRNFNISITESQLGKLYGNMVRYDMIMIDKTSKDDFVRCFLMDWDEHDSKIHLKLKNPACKEFYEMFKITFPKNDLQLIDFIKNSDLLRREDGQRYNYDTVRNSLTRNRFSKRSKELEAVFDPFS
;
A
#
# COMPACT_ATOMS: atom_id res chain seq x y z
N MET A 1 32.09 -14.34 36.84
CA MET A 1 31.91 -13.67 35.53
C MET A 1 30.50 -13.86 34.98
N VAL A 2 30.03 -15.10 34.76
CA VAL A 2 28.68 -15.40 34.22
C VAL A 2 27.54 -14.76 35.01
N LEU A 3 27.56 -14.81 36.35
CA LEU A 3 26.55 -14.18 37.19
C LEU A 3 26.46 -12.66 36.98
N ILE A 4 27.60 -11.98 36.85
CA ILE A 4 27.66 -10.54 36.63
C ILE A 4 27.04 -10.20 35.26
N ILE A 5 27.40 -10.95 34.22
CA ILE A 5 26.84 -10.79 32.87
C ILE A 5 25.31 -11.01 32.89
N LYS A 6 24.83 -12.03 33.60
CA LYS A 6 23.39 -12.31 33.74
C LYS A 6 22.64 -11.11 34.34
N TYR A 7 23.11 -10.58 35.47
CA TYR A 7 22.45 -9.43 36.10
C TYR A 7 22.54 -8.16 35.25
N LEU A 8 23.65 -7.96 34.53
CA LEU A 8 23.79 -6.86 33.59
C LEU A 8 22.76 -6.93 32.45
N LEU A 9 22.61 -8.10 31.82
CA LEU A 9 21.63 -8.29 30.75
C LEU A 9 20.19 -8.10 31.26
N LEU A 10 19.88 -8.60 32.46
CA LEU A 10 18.58 -8.39 33.10
C LEU A 10 18.31 -6.92 33.41
N ALA A 11 19.33 -6.17 33.84
CA ALA A 11 19.22 -4.73 34.04
C ALA A 11 18.93 -4.00 32.72
N CYS A 12 19.53 -4.42 31.60
CA CYS A 12 19.22 -3.89 30.27
C CYS A 12 17.76 -4.18 29.86
N PHE A 13 17.24 -5.38 30.12
CA PHE A 13 15.81 -5.67 29.91
C PHE A 13 14.91 -4.77 30.75
N GLY A 14 15.22 -4.65 32.05
CA GLY A 14 14.50 -3.78 32.97
C GLY A 14 14.46 -2.34 32.48
N TYR A 15 15.60 -1.81 32.05
CA TYR A 15 15.71 -0.47 31.47
C TYR A 15 14.79 -0.27 30.25
N VAL A 16 14.84 -1.20 29.28
CA VAL A 16 14.02 -1.11 28.07
C VAL A 16 12.53 -1.16 28.42
N ILE A 17 12.12 -2.10 29.28
CA ILE A 17 10.71 -2.27 29.69
C ILE A 17 10.21 -1.05 30.47
N ILE A 18 10.96 -0.57 31.46
CA ILE A 18 10.58 0.61 32.27
C ILE A 18 10.43 1.83 31.36
N ARG A 19 11.39 2.05 30.46
CA ARG A 19 11.33 3.16 29.50
C ARG A 19 10.14 3.06 28.56
N LEU A 20 9.75 1.85 28.16
CA LEU A 20 8.51 1.63 27.40
C LEU A 20 7.28 1.97 28.25
N MET A 21 7.21 1.49 29.49
CA MET A 21 6.03 1.59 30.36
C MET A 21 5.72 3.00 30.84
N MET A 22 6.74 3.82 31.10
CA MET A 22 6.60 5.18 31.65
C MET A 22 5.52 6.05 30.95
N PRO A 23 5.51 6.21 29.61
CA PRO A 23 4.44 6.95 28.93
C PRO A 23 3.05 6.31 29.08
N TYR A 24 2.95 4.98 29.06
CA TYR A 24 1.67 4.27 29.14
C TYR A 24 1.08 4.33 30.54
N ILE A 25 1.90 4.29 31.59
CA ILE A 25 1.45 4.53 32.96
C ILE A 25 0.88 5.94 33.10
N ALA A 26 1.52 6.95 32.51
CA ALA A 26 1.02 8.32 32.52
C ALA A 26 -0.31 8.47 31.75
N ILE A 27 -0.45 7.81 30.59
CA ILE A 27 -1.70 7.78 29.82
C ILE A 27 -2.80 7.06 30.61
N PHE A 28 -2.49 5.91 31.21
CA PHE A 28 -3.42 5.14 32.02
C PHE A 28 -3.90 5.93 33.24
N ALA A 29 -3.00 6.62 33.95
CA ALA A 29 -3.38 7.48 35.06
C ALA A 29 -4.35 8.59 34.61
N ARG A 30 -4.04 9.30 33.52
CA ARG A 30 -4.95 10.33 32.98
C ARG A 30 -6.32 9.76 32.59
N PHE A 31 -6.32 8.58 31.98
CA PHE A 31 -7.55 7.86 31.65
C PHE A 31 -8.39 7.56 32.90
N MET A 32 -7.77 7.09 33.99
CA MET A 32 -8.46 6.79 35.25
C MET A 32 -9.07 8.02 35.92
N PHE A 33 -8.48 9.20 35.71
CA PHE A 33 -8.96 10.47 36.27
C PHE A 33 -9.81 11.30 35.29
N ASN A 34 -10.22 10.75 34.15
CA ASN A 34 -10.98 11.45 33.10
C ASN A 34 -10.30 12.74 32.57
N GLU A 35 -8.97 12.81 32.66
CA GLU A 35 -8.19 13.93 32.13
C GLU A 35 -7.99 13.77 30.61
N PRO A 36 -8.12 14.85 29.81
CA PRO A 36 -7.84 14.78 28.38
C PRO A 36 -6.37 14.42 28.14
N PHE A 37 -6.14 13.42 27.29
CA PHE A 37 -4.81 13.01 26.88
C PHE A 37 -4.68 12.93 25.36
N ARG A 38 -3.49 13.26 24.85
CA ARG A 38 -3.13 13.11 23.44
C ARG A 38 -2.34 11.83 23.28
N TRP A 39 -2.94 10.83 22.65
CA TRP A 39 -2.24 9.62 22.24
C TRP A 39 -1.96 9.69 20.74
N ASP A 40 -0.71 9.95 20.36
CA ASP A 40 -0.31 9.97 18.96
C ASP A 40 -0.15 8.54 18.43
N LYS A 41 -1.26 8.01 17.89
CA LYS A 41 -1.31 6.67 17.31
C LYS A 41 -0.31 6.48 16.17
N TYR A 42 0.11 7.55 15.47
CA TYR A 42 1.04 7.45 14.35
C TYR A 42 2.48 7.27 14.80
N VAL A 43 2.82 7.71 16.00
CA VAL A 43 4.16 7.54 16.60
C VAL A 43 4.21 6.31 17.51
N GLU A 44 3.19 6.12 18.34
CA GLU A 44 3.21 5.06 19.36
C GLU A 44 3.05 3.66 18.76
N LYS A 45 2.25 3.48 17.70
CA LYS A 45 2.12 2.16 17.05
C LYS A 45 3.44 1.67 16.45
N PRO A 46 4.16 2.45 15.61
CA PRO A 46 5.49 2.06 15.15
C PRO A 46 6.47 1.85 16.31
N ARG A 47 6.44 2.70 17.35
CA ARG A 47 7.30 2.53 18.53
C ARG A 47 7.10 1.17 19.18
N LEU A 48 5.85 0.75 19.42
CA LEU A 48 5.55 -0.57 19.99
C LEU A 48 6.09 -1.72 19.13
N VAL A 49 5.99 -1.63 17.80
CA VAL A 49 6.54 -2.63 16.88
C VAL A 49 8.07 -2.74 17.04
N PHE A 50 8.77 -1.61 17.07
CA PHE A 50 10.23 -1.57 17.25
C PHE A 50 10.65 -2.11 18.61
N TYR A 51 9.88 -1.85 19.67
CA TYR A 51 10.09 -2.43 20.98
C TYR A 51 9.85 -3.95 20.99
N GLY A 52 8.79 -4.44 20.33
CA GLY A 52 8.53 -5.87 20.19
C GLY A 52 9.68 -6.59 19.49
N ILE A 53 10.16 -6.05 18.35
CA ILE A 53 11.33 -6.58 17.63
C ILE A 53 12.57 -6.51 18.51
N GLY A 54 12.83 -5.37 19.15
CA GLY A 54 14.00 -5.17 20.00
C GLY A 54 14.06 -6.14 21.18
N LEU A 55 12.94 -6.33 21.88
CA LEU A 55 12.83 -7.28 22.99
C LEU A 55 12.98 -8.73 22.53
N LEU A 56 12.45 -9.08 21.35
CA LEU A 56 12.62 -10.41 20.77
C LEU A 56 14.09 -10.69 20.45
N LEU A 57 14.81 -9.73 19.86
CA LEU A 57 16.26 -9.84 19.59
C LEU A 57 17.07 -9.97 20.88
N MET A 58 16.75 -9.18 21.90
CA MET A 58 17.39 -9.28 23.21
C MET A 58 17.11 -10.66 23.84
N HIS A 59 15.88 -11.17 23.75
CA HIS A 59 15.50 -12.46 24.31
C HIS A 59 16.18 -13.64 23.62
N SER A 60 16.22 -13.64 22.28
CA SER A 60 16.85 -14.72 21.51
C SER A 60 18.36 -14.78 21.70
N SER A 61 19.01 -13.63 21.90
CA SER A 61 20.46 -13.56 22.12
C SER A 61 20.86 -13.80 23.58
N TYR A 62 19.97 -13.60 24.55
CA TYR A 62 20.25 -13.76 25.98
C TYR A 62 20.77 -15.16 26.34
N SER A 63 20.11 -16.21 25.86
CA SER A 63 20.52 -17.60 26.15
C SER A 63 21.88 -17.93 25.51
N THR A 64 22.13 -17.44 24.30
CA THR A 64 23.42 -17.58 23.60
C THR A 64 24.54 -16.89 24.35
N ILE A 65 24.36 -15.64 24.80
CA ILE A 65 25.38 -14.91 25.55
C ILE A 65 25.73 -15.66 26.84
N LEU A 66 24.72 -16.14 27.59
CA LEU A 66 24.97 -16.86 28.84
C LEU A 66 25.66 -18.22 28.62
N LYS A 67 25.30 -18.93 27.56
CA LYS A 67 25.90 -20.23 27.22
C LYS A 67 27.40 -20.09 26.93
N TYR A 68 27.81 -19.03 26.25
CA TYR A 68 29.21 -18.79 25.88
C TYR A 68 29.92 -17.79 26.81
N ALA A 69 29.31 -17.41 27.94
CA ALA A 69 29.88 -16.44 28.88
C ALA A 69 31.12 -16.96 29.64
N SER A 70 31.32 -18.27 29.73
CA SER A 70 32.52 -18.89 30.33
C SER A 70 33.73 -18.84 29.40
N GLU A 71 33.52 -18.77 28.08
CA GLU A 71 34.54 -18.69 27.05
C GLU A 71 34.23 -17.53 26.08
N PRO A 72 34.43 -16.27 26.51
CA PRO A 72 33.92 -15.07 25.83
C PRO A 72 34.65 -14.74 24.51
N TRP A 73 35.66 -15.53 24.12
CA TRP A 73 36.48 -15.29 22.94
C TRP A 73 35.91 -15.93 21.66
N GLY A 74 34.78 -16.65 21.76
CA GLY A 74 34.13 -17.29 20.62
C GLY A 74 33.23 -16.36 19.80
N PHE A 75 33.12 -16.64 18.50
CA PHE A 75 32.22 -15.94 17.57
C PHE A 75 30.77 -15.85 18.07
N PHE A 76 30.26 -16.91 18.69
CA PHE A 76 28.89 -16.97 19.21
C PHE A 76 28.64 -15.99 20.36
N PHE A 77 29.64 -15.70 21.18
CA PHE A 77 29.53 -14.70 22.24
C PHE A 77 29.41 -13.29 21.64
N TYR A 78 30.31 -12.94 20.71
CA TYR A 78 30.29 -11.63 20.04
C TYR A 78 29.03 -11.39 19.22
N SER A 79 28.60 -12.37 18.43
CA SER A 79 27.36 -12.27 17.64
C SER A 79 26.12 -12.15 18.54
N GLY A 80 26.07 -12.91 19.65
CA GLY A 80 25.04 -12.76 20.67
C GLY A 80 24.99 -11.33 21.24
N CYS A 81 26.13 -10.80 21.67
CA CYS A 81 26.24 -9.43 22.18
C CYS A 81 25.82 -8.39 21.13
N PHE A 82 26.22 -8.55 19.87
CA PHE A 82 25.85 -7.66 18.78
C PHE A 82 24.33 -7.64 18.54
N ILE A 83 23.69 -8.82 18.50
CA ILE A 83 22.23 -8.93 18.36
C ILE A 83 21.51 -8.29 19.55
N PHE A 84 22.01 -8.52 20.77
CA PHE A 84 21.45 -7.94 21.99
C PHE A 84 21.52 -6.41 21.99
N LEU A 85 22.69 -5.86 21.65
CA LEU A 85 22.87 -4.41 21.49
C LEU A 85 22.02 -3.84 20.35
N GLY A 86 21.86 -4.59 19.25
CA GLY A 86 20.94 -4.26 18.17
C GLY A 86 19.49 -4.14 18.66
N GLY A 87 19.04 -5.05 19.53
CA GLY A 87 17.72 -4.98 20.15
C GLY A 87 17.53 -3.74 21.04
N ILE A 88 18.55 -3.38 21.84
CA ILE A 88 18.55 -2.12 22.61
C ILE A 88 18.49 -0.92 21.67
N PHE A 89 19.35 -0.89 20.65
CA PHE A 89 19.40 0.22 19.69
C PHE A 89 18.05 0.42 18.99
N MET A 90 17.41 -0.66 18.54
CA MET A 90 16.08 -0.64 17.90
C MET A 90 15.01 -0.06 18.83
N SER A 91 15.06 -0.34 20.12
CA SER A 91 14.12 0.25 21.08
C SER A 91 14.44 1.72 21.37
N GLN A 92 15.73 2.11 21.41
CA GLN A 92 16.12 3.51 21.67
C GLN A 92 15.86 4.46 20.51
N ILE A 93 16.02 4.03 19.25
CA ILE A 93 15.90 4.92 18.08
C ILE A 93 14.50 5.56 17.99
N THR A 94 13.47 4.87 18.49
CA THR A 94 12.07 5.31 18.47
C THR A 94 11.78 6.56 19.30
N TRP A 95 12.69 6.93 20.21
CA TRP A 95 12.61 8.13 21.05
C TRP A 95 13.32 9.34 20.46
N THR A 96 13.95 9.19 19.29
CA THR A 96 14.67 10.29 18.64
C THR A 96 13.72 11.13 17.79
N LYS A 97 13.97 12.45 17.71
CA LYS A 97 13.24 13.34 16.78
C LYS A 97 13.36 12.89 15.32
N ARG A 98 14.44 12.19 14.97
CA ARG A 98 14.69 11.66 13.63
C ARG A 98 13.69 10.55 13.25
N PHE A 99 13.33 9.70 14.20
CA PHE A 99 12.32 8.66 14.00
C PHE A 99 10.96 9.28 13.64
N GLU A 100 10.53 10.24 14.44
CA GLU A 100 9.24 10.92 14.22
C GLU A 100 9.20 11.70 12.89
N ARG A 101 10.24 12.51 12.62
CA ARG A 101 10.22 13.45 11.48
C ARG A 101 10.62 12.86 10.14
N ILE A 102 11.42 11.80 10.13
CA ILE A 102 11.99 11.24 8.89
C ILE A 102 11.51 9.81 8.65
N PHE A 103 11.54 8.98 9.68
CA PHE A 103 11.29 7.55 9.50
C PHE A 103 9.80 7.25 9.32
N ILE A 104 8.92 7.83 10.16
CA ILE A 104 7.47 7.64 10.05
C ILE A 104 6.93 8.09 8.68
N PRO A 105 7.24 9.31 8.17
CA PRO A 105 6.78 9.72 6.85
C PRO A 105 7.25 8.80 5.73
N LYS A 106 8.53 8.38 5.75
CA LYS A 106 9.08 7.47 4.72
C LYS A 106 8.44 6.09 4.72
N ILE A 107 8.16 5.53 5.90
CA ILE A 107 7.41 4.27 5.99
C ILE A 107 6.00 4.46 5.47
N LYS A 108 5.33 5.55 5.84
CA LYS A 108 3.98 5.86 5.39
C LYS A 108 3.92 6.02 3.86
N GLU A 109 4.93 6.63 3.26
CA GLU A 109 5.10 6.76 1.82
C GLU A 109 5.28 5.39 1.15
N LYS A 110 6.19 4.55 1.67
CA LYS A 110 6.40 3.18 1.15
C LYS A 110 5.20 2.26 1.33
N LEU A 111 4.42 2.46 2.39
CA LEU A 111 3.20 1.71 2.67
C LEU A 111 1.95 2.34 2.06
N LYS A 112 2.07 3.51 1.40
CA LYS A 112 0.96 4.09 0.65
C LYS A 112 0.66 3.08 -0.46
N SER A 113 -0.50 2.42 -0.35
CA SER A 113 -0.97 1.52 -1.40
C SER A 113 -1.07 2.34 -2.68
N GLN A 114 -0.33 1.93 -3.72
CA GLN A 114 -0.51 2.47 -5.05
C GLN A 114 -1.98 2.36 -5.43
N ARG A 115 -2.64 3.50 -5.61
CA ARG A 115 -4.04 3.56 -6.02
C ARG A 115 -4.08 3.64 -7.53
N ASN A 116 -3.82 2.52 -8.17
CA ASN A 116 -3.91 2.36 -9.61
C ASN A 116 -4.70 1.09 -9.95
N PHE A 117 -4.88 0.81 -11.23
CA PHE A 117 -5.59 -0.37 -11.67
C PHE A 117 -4.80 -1.68 -11.52
N ASN A 118 -3.51 -1.59 -11.19
CA ASN A 118 -2.57 -2.71 -11.05
C ASN A 118 -2.67 -3.71 -12.22
N ILE A 119 -2.59 -3.16 -13.43
CA ILE A 119 -2.72 -3.91 -14.68
C ILE A 119 -1.35 -4.12 -15.33
N SER A 120 -1.12 -5.32 -15.86
CA SER A 120 0.12 -5.65 -16.55
C SER A 120 -0.02 -5.40 -18.05
N ILE A 121 -0.16 -4.14 -18.44
CA ILE A 121 -0.25 -3.71 -19.85
C ILE A 121 0.90 -2.77 -20.19
N THR A 122 1.46 -2.88 -21.40
CA THR A 122 2.51 -1.95 -21.83
C THR A 122 1.92 -0.64 -22.36
N GLU A 123 2.69 0.44 -22.28
CA GLU A 123 2.33 1.72 -22.91
C GLU A 123 2.07 1.57 -24.42
N SER A 124 2.84 0.72 -25.10
CA SER A 124 2.64 0.44 -26.53
C SER A 124 1.30 -0.26 -26.80
N GLN A 125 0.86 -1.17 -25.94
CA GLN A 125 -0.44 -1.84 -26.03
C GLN A 125 -1.59 -0.85 -25.76
N LEU A 126 -1.49 -0.02 -24.72
CA LEU A 126 -2.47 1.05 -24.45
C LEU A 126 -2.53 2.06 -25.59
N GLY A 127 -1.39 2.41 -26.18
CA GLY A 127 -1.33 3.30 -27.34
C GLY A 127 -2.03 2.72 -28.58
N LYS A 128 -1.90 1.42 -28.83
CA LYS A 128 -2.65 0.72 -29.88
C LYS A 128 -4.15 0.67 -29.56
N LEU A 129 -4.51 0.41 -28.30
CA LEU A 129 -5.91 0.35 -27.87
C LEU A 129 -6.58 1.71 -28.06
N TYR A 130 -5.91 2.79 -27.64
CA TYR A 130 -6.35 4.16 -27.89
C TYR A 130 -6.58 4.42 -29.38
N GLY A 131 -5.61 4.05 -30.25
CA GLY A 131 -5.73 4.21 -31.70
C GLY A 131 -6.95 3.48 -32.28
N ASN A 132 -7.20 2.25 -31.83
CA ASN A 132 -8.39 1.49 -32.24
C ASN A 132 -9.67 2.15 -31.75
N MET A 133 -9.73 2.58 -30.48
CA MET A 133 -10.89 3.28 -29.93
C MET A 133 -11.18 4.59 -30.65
N VAL A 134 -10.15 5.33 -31.09
CA VAL A 134 -10.33 6.53 -31.93
C VAL A 134 -10.85 6.16 -33.31
N ARG A 135 -10.32 5.12 -33.95
CA ARG A 135 -10.77 4.65 -35.27
C ARG A 135 -12.27 4.33 -35.31
N TYR A 136 -12.80 3.77 -34.23
CA TYR A 136 -14.21 3.46 -34.09
C TYR A 136 -15.02 4.58 -33.41
N ASP A 137 -14.49 5.78 -33.22
CA ASP A 137 -15.20 6.89 -32.55
C ASP A 137 -15.77 6.51 -31.16
N MET A 138 -14.95 5.89 -30.32
CA MET A 138 -15.30 5.48 -28.95
C MET A 138 -14.72 6.40 -27.87
N ILE A 139 -13.82 7.32 -28.22
CA ILE A 139 -13.18 8.29 -27.33
C ILE A 139 -13.37 9.70 -27.88
N MET A 140 -13.56 10.68 -26.98
CA MET A 140 -13.51 12.10 -27.30
C MET A 140 -12.07 12.57 -27.43
N ILE A 141 -11.54 12.59 -28.65
CA ILE A 141 -10.16 13.00 -28.94
C ILE A 141 -9.84 14.43 -28.48
N ASP A 142 -10.84 15.33 -28.50
CA ASP A 142 -10.67 16.73 -28.07
C ASP A 142 -10.46 16.88 -26.56
N LYS A 143 -10.83 15.86 -25.77
CA LYS A 143 -10.80 15.88 -24.30
C LYS A 143 -9.91 14.80 -23.68
N THR A 144 -9.42 13.86 -24.48
CA THR A 144 -8.61 12.72 -24.02
C THR A 144 -7.48 12.53 -25.00
N SER A 145 -6.29 12.99 -24.65
CA SER A 145 -5.10 12.69 -25.44
C SER A 145 -4.67 11.23 -25.24
N LYS A 146 -3.80 10.74 -26.13
CA LYS A 146 -3.18 9.42 -25.97
C LYS A 146 -2.42 9.32 -24.65
N ASP A 147 -1.72 10.38 -24.25
CA ASP A 147 -0.94 10.41 -23.01
C ASP A 147 -1.86 10.43 -21.78
N ASP A 148 -2.99 11.12 -21.85
CA ASP A 148 -4.02 11.06 -20.79
C ASP A 148 -4.59 9.66 -20.62
N PHE A 149 -4.85 8.99 -21.75
CA PHE A 149 -5.33 7.62 -21.76
C PHE A 149 -4.32 6.67 -21.11
N VAL A 150 -3.04 6.75 -21.49
CA VAL A 150 -1.97 5.93 -20.91
C VAL A 150 -1.81 6.21 -19.41
N ARG A 151 -1.75 7.50 -19.02
CA ARG A 151 -1.58 7.90 -17.62
C ARG A 151 -2.67 7.35 -16.72
N CYS A 152 -3.93 7.46 -17.15
CA CYS A 152 -5.08 6.93 -16.40
C CYS A 152 -4.96 5.43 -16.09
N PHE A 153 -4.29 4.67 -16.95
CA PHE A 153 -4.19 3.22 -16.82
C PHE A 153 -2.94 2.75 -16.06
N LEU A 154 -1.83 3.50 -16.13
CA LEU A 154 -0.53 3.10 -15.58
C LEU A 154 -0.09 3.86 -14.32
N MET A 155 -0.54 5.10 -14.13
CA MET A 155 -0.15 5.92 -12.99
C MET A 155 -1.14 5.79 -11.83
N ASP A 156 -0.71 6.22 -10.64
CA ASP A 156 -1.61 6.34 -9.50
C ASP A 156 -2.65 7.43 -9.77
N TRP A 157 -3.92 7.11 -9.48
CA TRP A 157 -5.07 7.97 -9.76
C TRP A 157 -4.99 9.33 -9.07
N ASP A 158 -4.25 9.41 -7.96
CA ASP A 158 -4.05 10.63 -7.16
C ASP A 158 -2.85 11.48 -7.64
N GLU A 159 -2.06 11.01 -8.61
CA GLU A 159 -0.84 11.69 -9.10
C GLU A 159 -1.05 12.51 -10.38
N HIS A 160 -2.24 12.42 -10.99
CA HIS A 160 -2.55 13.12 -12.24
C HIS A 160 -4.01 13.57 -12.33
N ASP A 161 -4.26 14.62 -13.12
CA ASP A 161 -5.62 15.13 -13.37
C ASP A 161 -6.26 14.57 -14.65
N SER A 162 -5.56 13.72 -15.40
CA SER A 162 -6.05 13.12 -16.64
C SER A 162 -7.36 12.34 -16.44
N LYS A 163 -8.27 12.46 -17.41
CA LYS A 163 -9.55 11.74 -17.47
C LYS A 163 -9.79 11.19 -18.86
N ILE A 164 -10.42 10.02 -18.94
CA ILE A 164 -10.82 9.40 -20.21
C ILE A 164 -12.29 9.69 -20.47
N HIS A 165 -12.57 10.38 -21.56
CA HIS A 165 -13.92 10.72 -22.01
C HIS A 165 -14.37 9.73 -23.09
N LEU A 166 -15.24 8.80 -22.71
CA LEU A 166 -15.74 7.74 -23.57
C LEU A 166 -17.06 8.12 -24.24
N LYS A 167 -17.17 7.86 -25.54
CA LYS A 167 -18.41 7.87 -26.32
C LYS A 167 -19.16 6.53 -26.21
N LEU A 168 -19.16 5.95 -25.01
CA LEU A 168 -19.77 4.64 -24.73
C LEU A 168 -20.95 4.81 -23.76
N LYS A 169 -22.10 4.22 -24.10
CA LYS A 169 -23.22 4.11 -23.16
C LYS A 169 -22.94 3.02 -22.11
N ASN A 170 -23.67 3.01 -21.00
CA ASN A 170 -23.45 2.09 -19.89
C ASN A 170 -23.27 0.61 -20.31
N PRO A 171 -24.09 0.03 -21.22
CA PRO A 171 -23.89 -1.36 -21.67
C PRO A 171 -22.57 -1.57 -22.42
N ALA A 172 -22.19 -0.65 -23.31
CA ALA A 172 -20.95 -0.74 -24.07
C ALA A 172 -19.71 -0.49 -23.20
N CYS A 173 -19.84 0.35 -22.15
CA CYS A 173 -18.78 0.57 -21.17
C CYS A 173 -18.54 -0.68 -20.30
N LYS A 174 -19.59 -1.40 -19.92
CA LYS A 174 -19.46 -2.70 -19.23
C LYS A 174 -18.77 -3.73 -20.14
N GLU A 175 -19.22 -3.83 -21.39
CA GLU A 175 -18.63 -4.77 -22.36
C GLU A 175 -17.15 -4.46 -22.63
N PHE A 176 -16.80 -3.17 -22.77
CA PHE A 176 -15.41 -2.72 -22.86
C PHE A 176 -14.58 -3.18 -21.64
N TYR A 177 -15.09 -3.01 -20.43
CA TYR A 177 -14.41 -3.46 -19.21
C TYR A 177 -14.21 -4.98 -19.20
N GLU A 178 -15.23 -5.75 -19.59
CA GLU A 178 -15.17 -7.22 -19.62
C GLU A 178 -14.13 -7.70 -20.64
N MET A 179 -14.12 -7.13 -21.85
CA MET A 179 -13.11 -7.42 -22.87
C MET A 179 -11.71 -7.01 -22.39
N PHE A 180 -11.55 -5.81 -21.83
CA PHE A 180 -10.28 -5.34 -21.29
C PHE A 180 -9.74 -6.29 -20.21
N LYS A 181 -10.61 -6.81 -19.35
CA LYS A 181 -10.22 -7.77 -18.31
C LYS A 181 -9.82 -9.14 -18.89
N ILE A 182 -10.51 -9.60 -19.94
CA ILE A 182 -10.23 -10.90 -20.59
C ILE A 182 -8.92 -10.83 -21.39
N THR A 183 -8.74 -9.79 -22.19
CA THR A 183 -7.60 -9.64 -23.11
C THR A 183 -6.26 -9.49 -22.37
N PHE A 184 -6.26 -8.97 -21.14
CA PHE A 184 -5.04 -8.68 -20.39
C PHE A 184 -4.98 -9.51 -19.08
N PRO A 185 -4.29 -10.67 -19.08
CA PRO A 185 -4.47 -11.76 -18.11
C PRO A 185 -3.82 -11.57 -16.73
N LYS A 186 -3.28 -10.39 -16.41
CA LYS A 186 -2.72 -10.06 -15.08
C LYS A 186 -3.28 -8.75 -14.56
N ASN A 187 -4.61 -8.67 -14.55
CA ASN A 187 -5.34 -7.49 -14.13
C ASN A 187 -6.24 -7.86 -12.96
N ASP A 188 -5.92 -7.38 -11.76
CA ASP A 188 -6.86 -7.41 -10.60
C ASP A 188 -7.91 -6.29 -10.74
N LEU A 189 -8.26 -5.95 -11.98
CA LEU A 189 -9.16 -4.87 -12.31
C LEU A 189 -10.56 -5.26 -11.82
N GLN A 190 -11.03 -4.54 -10.80
CA GLN A 190 -12.39 -4.64 -10.31
C GLN A 190 -13.27 -3.59 -10.97
N LEU A 191 -14.50 -3.96 -11.31
CA LEU A 191 -15.45 -3.03 -11.93
C LEU A 191 -15.72 -1.80 -11.06
N ILE A 192 -15.71 -1.98 -9.73
CA ILE A 192 -15.91 -0.88 -8.79
C ILE A 192 -14.75 0.12 -8.86
N ASP A 193 -13.52 -0.35 -9.02
CA ASP A 193 -12.35 0.51 -9.20
C ASP A 193 -12.39 1.21 -10.55
N PHE A 194 -12.71 0.46 -11.60
CA PHE A 194 -12.82 0.98 -12.96
C PHE A 194 -13.87 2.10 -13.09
N ILE A 195 -15.05 1.95 -12.49
CA ILE A 195 -16.17 2.88 -12.67
C ILE A 195 -16.28 3.92 -11.55
N LYS A 196 -16.05 3.53 -10.29
CA LYS A 196 -16.38 4.35 -9.12
C LYS A 196 -15.15 4.89 -8.40
N ASN A 197 -14.22 4.02 -8.01
CA ASN A 197 -13.14 4.43 -7.09
C ASN A 197 -12.02 5.20 -7.80
N SER A 198 -11.71 4.87 -9.06
CA SER A 198 -10.68 5.59 -9.83
C SER A 198 -11.08 7.02 -10.20
N ASP A 199 -12.37 7.26 -10.40
CA ASP A 199 -12.89 8.54 -10.88
C ASP A 199 -12.24 9.05 -12.19
N LEU A 200 -11.72 8.14 -13.03
CA LEU A 200 -11.00 8.49 -14.24
C LEU A 200 -11.87 8.52 -15.50
N LEU A 201 -12.97 7.76 -15.50
CA LEU A 201 -13.87 7.65 -16.63
C LEU A 201 -14.97 8.71 -16.61
N ARG A 202 -15.20 9.32 -17.77
CA ARG A 202 -16.25 10.30 -18.03
C ARG A 202 -17.05 9.88 -19.24
N ARG A 203 -18.34 10.17 -19.20
CA ARG A 203 -19.25 10.05 -20.34
C ARG A 203 -19.01 11.23 -21.29
N GLU A 204 -19.62 11.16 -22.47
CA GLU A 204 -19.60 12.22 -23.48
C GLU A 204 -20.06 13.59 -22.94
N ASP A 205 -21.07 13.58 -22.05
CA ASP A 205 -21.60 14.76 -21.35
C ASP A 205 -20.67 15.30 -20.24
N GLY A 206 -19.51 14.66 -20.02
CA GLY A 206 -18.58 15.00 -18.95
C GLY A 206 -18.99 14.49 -17.57
N GLN A 207 -20.15 13.83 -17.44
CA GLN A 207 -20.59 13.25 -16.17
C GLN A 207 -19.90 11.91 -15.89
N ARG A 208 -19.92 11.50 -14.63
CA ARG A 208 -19.41 10.19 -14.20
C ARG A 208 -20.34 9.07 -14.64
N TYR A 209 -19.78 7.89 -14.86
CA TYR A 209 -20.58 6.68 -14.96
C TYR A 209 -21.16 6.31 -13.60
N ASN A 210 -22.43 5.90 -13.57
CA ASN A 210 -23.05 5.37 -12.36
C ASN A 210 -22.75 3.87 -12.24
N TYR A 211 -22.05 3.48 -11.17
CA TYR A 211 -21.65 2.09 -10.93
C TYR A 211 -22.81 1.10 -10.97
N ASP A 212 -23.90 1.37 -10.25
CA ASP A 212 -25.03 0.44 -10.17
C ASP A 212 -25.69 0.27 -11.54
N THR A 213 -25.74 1.35 -12.32
CA THR A 213 -26.29 1.31 -13.68
C THR A 213 -25.39 0.53 -14.64
N VAL A 214 -24.06 0.72 -14.57
CA VAL A 214 -23.11 -0.03 -15.38
C VAL A 214 -23.10 -1.50 -14.96
N ARG A 215 -22.99 -1.82 -13.67
CA ARG A 215 -23.00 -3.19 -13.14
C ARG A 215 -24.24 -3.97 -13.59
N ASN A 216 -25.41 -3.35 -13.51
CA ASN A 216 -26.68 -3.99 -13.88
C ASN A 216 -26.95 -3.95 -15.39
N SER A 217 -26.15 -3.21 -16.17
CA SER A 217 -26.28 -3.24 -17.63
C SER A 217 -25.97 -4.64 -18.18
N LEU A 218 -26.56 -4.96 -19.33
CA LEU A 218 -26.48 -6.28 -19.98
C LEU A 218 -27.17 -7.46 -19.23
N THR A 219 -27.98 -7.19 -18.20
CA THR A 219 -28.80 -8.25 -17.55
C THR A 219 -29.90 -8.81 -18.45
N ARG A 220 -30.44 -8.00 -19.37
CA ARG A 220 -31.52 -8.41 -20.30
C ARG A 220 -31.01 -8.79 -21.70
N ASN A 221 -29.98 -8.11 -22.21
CA ASN A 221 -29.34 -8.39 -23.50
C ASN A 221 -27.84 -8.62 -23.25
N ARG A 222 -27.28 -9.74 -23.71
CA ARG A 222 -25.86 -10.09 -23.47
C ARG A 222 -24.86 -9.14 -24.11
N PHE A 223 -25.25 -8.41 -25.15
CA PHE A 223 -24.35 -7.59 -25.96
C PHE A 223 -24.85 -6.15 -26.11
N SER A 224 -23.93 -5.19 -26.21
CA SER A 224 -24.29 -3.80 -26.51
C SER A 224 -24.50 -3.58 -28.01
N LYS A 225 -25.09 -2.45 -28.39
CA LYS A 225 -25.23 -2.06 -29.80
C LYS A 225 -23.89 -1.92 -30.53
N ARG A 226 -22.79 -1.73 -29.78
CA ARG A 226 -21.42 -1.55 -30.32
C ARG A 226 -20.55 -2.80 -30.15
N SER A 227 -21.15 -3.95 -29.86
CA SER A 227 -20.44 -5.21 -29.56
C SER A 227 -19.44 -5.60 -30.65
N LYS A 228 -19.87 -5.63 -31.93
CA LYS A 228 -18.99 -5.93 -33.07
C LYS A 228 -17.80 -4.97 -33.20
N GLU A 229 -18.02 -3.69 -32.88
CA GLU A 229 -16.95 -2.69 -32.94
C GLU A 229 -15.98 -2.88 -31.77
N LEU A 230 -16.49 -3.23 -30.58
CA LEU A 230 -15.66 -3.54 -29.41
C LEU A 230 -14.83 -4.79 -29.64
N GLU A 231 -15.41 -5.86 -30.20
CA GLU A 231 -14.65 -7.04 -30.63
C GLU A 231 -13.51 -6.65 -31.56
N ALA A 232 -13.79 -5.82 -32.57
CA ALA A 232 -12.76 -5.35 -33.51
C ALA A 232 -11.68 -4.44 -32.87
N VAL A 233 -12.01 -3.71 -31.79
CA VAL A 233 -11.05 -2.90 -31.03
C VAL A 233 -10.04 -3.80 -30.30
N PHE A 234 -10.49 -4.94 -29.77
CA PHE A 234 -9.69 -5.86 -28.97
C PHE A 234 -9.09 -7.04 -29.76
N ASP A 235 -9.57 -7.30 -30.97
CA ASP A 235 -9.09 -8.37 -31.88
C ASP A 235 -7.55 -8.37 -32.06
N PRO A 236 -6.85 -7.22 -32.21
CA PRO A 236 -5.40 -7.20 -32.39
C PRO A 236 -4.56 -7.60 -31.16
N PHE A 237 -5.22 -7.90 -30.03
CA PHE A 237 -4.60 -8.24 -28.75
C PHE A 237 -4.96 -9.65 -28.28
N SER A 238 -5.84 -10.35 -29.01
CA SER A 238 -6.30 -11.71 -28.70
C SER A 238 -5.32 -12.78 -29.21
#